data_AF-A0A7G7LJM3-F1
#
_entry.id   AF-A0A7G7LJM3-F1
#
_cell.length_a   1.000
_cell.length_b   1.000
_cell.length_c   1.000
_cell.angle_alpha   90.00
_cell.angle_beta   90.00
_cell.angle_gamma   90.00
#
_symmetry.space_group_name_H-M   'P 1'
#
loop_
_entity.id
_entity.type
_entity.pdbx_description
1 polymer ?
#
loop_
_entity_poly.entity_id
_entity_poly.type
_entity_poly.pdbx_seq_one_letter_code
_entity_poly.pdbx_strand_id
1 'polypeptide(L)'
;YEYSNQLKIAERHPYVGELVYTAFSGSHQDAINKGMKARRSANSPIWEVPYLPIDPQDVGRSYEAIIRINSQSGKGGIAYILQADYGLNLPRNLQVEFREIIQNITDEEGKELPSKRIHEEFQQLYVTQPNARIKFVDHHTMPDPEQKGRRIMTAEITDNG
;
A
#
# COMPACT_ATOMS: atom_id res chain seq x y z
N TYR A 1 18.10 -29.74 -0.59
CA TYR A 1 17.69 -30.09 -1.97
C TYR A 1 18.50 -29.28 -2.98
N GLU A 2 18.33 -27.95 -3.07
CA GLU A 2 18.97 -27.14 -4.12
C GLU A 2 20.50 -27.21 -4.06
N TYR A 3 21.10 -27.08 -2.88
CA TYR A 3 22.54 -27.26 -2.70
C TYR A 3 23.02 -28.67 -3.10
N SER A 4 22.30 -29.71 -2.69
CA SER A 4 22.71 -31.10 -2.93
C SER A 4 22.57 -31.52 -4.40
N ASN A 5 21.52 -31.04 -5.07
CA ASN A 5 21.16 -31.47 -6.42
C ASN A 5 21.56 -30.46 -7.50
N GLN A 6 22.00 -29.26 -7.12
CA GLN A 6 22.32 -28.16 -8.04
C GLN A 6 21.14 -27.79 -8.96
N LEU A 7 19.91 -28.02 -8.49
CA LEU A 7 18.66 -27.74 -9.18
C LEU A 7 17.83 -26.78 -8.36
N LYS A 8 17.32 -25.72 -9.00
CA LYS A 8 16.39 -24.78 -8.39
C LYS A 8 15.02 -25.43 -8.17
N ILE A 9 14.39 -25.12 -7.05
CA ILE A 9 12.98 -25.43 -6.82
C ILE A 9 12.15 -24.52 -7.73
N ALA A 10 11.21 -25.10 -8.46
CA ALA A 10 10.30 -24.32 -9.29
C ALA A 10 9.41 -23.41 -8.41
N GLU A 11 9.16 -22.19 -8.87
CA GLU A 11 8.35 -21.18 -8.18
C GLU A 11 6.95 -21.67 -7.76
N ARG A 12 6.38 -22.63 -8.51
CA ARG A 12 5.05 -23.21 -8.28
C ARG A 12 5.09 -24.61 -7.68
N HIS A 13 6.26 -25.07 -7.24
CA HIS A 13 6.41 -26.38 -6.63
C HIS A 13 5.57 -26.43 -5.34
N PRO A 14 4.65 -27.40 -5.17
CA PRO A 14 3.74 -27.43 -4.02
C PRO A 14 4.45 -27.24 -2.69
N TYR A 15 3.90 -26.39 -1.82
CA TYR A 15 4.38 -26.07 -0.47
C TYR A 15 5.74 -25.35 -0.35
N VAL A 16 6.67 -25.51 -1.29
CA VAL A 16 8.04 -24.97 -1.16
C VAL A 16 8.42 -23.96 -2.23
N GLY A 17 7.64 -23.86 -3.30
CA GLY A 17 7.80 -22.87 -4.34
C GLY A 17 7.53 -21.46 -3.82
N GLU A 18 8.23 -20.48 -4.38
CA GLU A 18 8.15 -19.07 -3.97
C GLU A 18 6.73 -18.49 -4.07
N LEU A 19 5.91 -18.94 -5.01
CA LEU A 19 4.60 -18.34 -5.31
C LEU A 19 3.41 -19.08 -4.70
N VAL A 20 3.63 -20.16 -3.95
CA VAL A 20 2.54 -21.06 -3.52
C VAL A 20 1.70 -20.52 -2.35
N TYR A 21 2.20 -19.51 -1.64
CA TYR A 21 1.47 -18.80 -0.59
C TYR A 21 1.23 -17.33 -0.96
N THR A 22 1.15 -17.05 -2.27
CA THR A 22 0.98 -15.69 -2.80
C THR A 22 -0.41 -15.52 -3.39
N ALA A 23 -1.09 -14.43 -3.05
CA ALA A 23 -2.35 -14.04 -3.68
C ALA A 23 -2.16 -12.78 -4.54
N PHE A 24 -2.36 -12.92 -5.85
CA PHE A 24 -2.25 -11.82 -6.82
C PHE A 24 -3.57 -11.06 -7.05
N SER A 25 -4.71 -11.71 -6.76
CA SER A 25 -6.04 -11.11 -6.94
C SER A 25 -6.48 -10.38 -5.67
N GLY A 26 -6.96 -9.14 -5.82
CA GLY A 26 -7.55 -8.38 -4.72
C GLY A 26 -8.74 -9.08 -4.06
N SER A 27 -9.54 -9.86 -4.81
CA SER A 27 -10.64 -10.64 -4.23
C SER A 27 -10.14 -11.80 -3.38
N HIS A 28 -9.06 -12.47 -3.79
CA HIS A 28 -8.43 -13.52 -2.99
C HIS A 28 -7.79 -12.92 -1.73
N GLN A 29 -7.11 -11.78 -1.86
CA GLN A 29 -6.52 -11.07 -0.72
C GLN A 29 -7.58 -10.65 0.31
N ASP A 30 -8.73 -10.11 -0.13
CA ASP A 30 -9.85 -9.76 0.75
C ASP A 30 -10.40 -10.99 1.49
N ALA A 31 -10.61 -12.10 0.78
CA ALA A 31 -11.08 -13.35 1.37
C ALA A 31 -10.08 -13.93 2.39
N ILE A 32 -8.77 -13.92 2.06
CA ILE A 32 -7.70 -14.35 2.96
C ILE A 32 -7.68 -13.46 4.20
N ASN A 33 -7.72 -12.13 4.04
CA ASN A 33 -7.74 -11.20 5.16
C ASN A 33 -8.93 -11.41 6.09
N LYS A 34 -10.13 -11.67 5.55
CA LYS A 34 -11.32 -12.02 6.33
C LYS A 34 -11.13 -13.33 7.09
N GLY A 35 -10.60 -14.37 6.44
CA GLY A 35 -10.29 -15.65 7.08
C GLY A 35 -9.27 -15.50 8.22
N MET A 36 -8.14 -14.83 7.96
CA MET A 36 -7.11 -14.55 8.97
C MET A 36 -7.65 -13.73 10.15
N LYS A 37 -8.54 -12.77 9.90
CA LYS A 37 -9.19 -11.99 10.96
C LYS A 37 -10.14 -12.86 11.80
N ALA A 38 -10.99 -13.66 11.16
CA ALA A 38 -11.91 -14.57 11.84
C ALA A 38 -11.13 -15.59 12.70
N ARG A 39 -10.01 -16.11 12.17
CA ARG A 39 -9.12 -17.06 12.85
C ARG A 39 -8.59 -16.53 14.18
N ARG A 40 -8.17 -15.26 14.24
CA ARG A 40 -7.66 -14.61 15.47
C ARG A 40 -8.69 -14.55 16.60
N SER A 41 -9.97 -14.47 16.26
CA SER A 41 -11.08 -14.51 17.23
C SER A 41 -11.66 -15.91 17.46
N ALA A 42 -11.34 -16.88 16.60
CA ALA A 42 -11.90 -18.22 16.66
C ALA A 42 -11.11 -19.08 17.66
N ASN A 43 -11.80 -19.64 18.65
CA ASN A 43 -11.22 -20.59 19.60
C ASN A 43 -11.24 -22.03 19.06
N SER A 44 -10.78 -22.21 17.82
CA SER A 44 -10.71 -23.51 17.12
C SER A 44 -9.27 -23.80 16.71
N PRO A 45 -8.80 -25.05 16.65
CA PRO A 45 -7.52 -25.39 16.05
C PRO A 45 -7.58 -25.52 14.52
N ILE A 46 -8.78 -25.58 13.91
CA ILE A 46 -8.96 -25.86 12.48
C ILE A 46 -8.52 -24.65 11.63
N TRP A 47 -7.82 -24.93 10.53
CA TRP A 47 -7.44 -23.91 9.53
C TRP A 47 -8.61 -23.66 8.55
N GLU A 48 -9.10 -22.41 8.52
CA GLU A 48 -10.29 -22.02 7.74
C GLU A 48 -10.05 -20.71 6.97
N VAL A 49 -8.88 -20.57 6.36
CA VAL A 49 -8.54 -19.38 5.56
C VAL A 49 -8.71 -19.71 4.07
N PRO A 50 -9.60 -19.02 3.35
CA PRO A 50 -9.82 -19.28 1.93
C PRO A 50 -8.52 -19.19 1.11
N TYR A 51 -8.39 -20.03 0.09
CA TYR A 51 -7.26 -20.07 -0.86
C TYR A 51 -5.89 -20.47 -0.29
N LEU A 52 -5.72 -20.52 1.03
CA LEU A 52 -4.53 -21.08 1.68
C LEU A 52 -4.86 -22.49 2.17
N PRO A 53 -4.25 -23.55 1.61
CA PRO A 53 -4.58 -24.93 2.01
C PRO A 53 -4.11 -25.27 3.43
N ILE A 54 -3.06 -24.59 3.91
CA ILE A 54 -2.49 -24.73 5.26
C ILE A 54 -2.05 -23.35 5.76
N ASP A 55 -1.74 -23.23 7.05
CA ASP A 55 -1.01 -22.07 7.56
C ASP A 55 0.42 -22.09 6.99
N PRO A 56 0.87 -21.08 6.23
CA PRO A 56 2.25 -21.01 5.76
C PRO A 56 3.27 -21.07 6.90
N GLN A 57 2.90 -20.58 8.10
CA GLN A 57 3.81 -20.60 9.25
C GLN A 57 4.10 -22.01 9.75
N ASP A 58 3.19 -22.97 9.58
CA ASP A 58 3.37 -24.38 9.96
C ASP A 58 4.56 -25.04 9.22
N VAL A 59 4.94 -24.48 8.07
CA VAL A 59 6.10 -24.93 7.27
C VAL A 59 7.22 -23.89 7.20
N GLY A 60 7.23 -22.91 8.11
CA GLY A 60 8.27 -21.87 8.17
C GLY A 60 8.22 -20.88 7.01
N ARG A 61 7.05 -20.66 6.42
CA ARG A 61 6.80 -19.71 5.34
C ARG A 61 5.86 -18.61 5.82
N SER A 62 5.62 -17.63 4.96
CA SER A 62 4.68 -16.53 5.22
C SER A 62 3.76 -16.36 4.03
N TYR A 63 2.53 -15.94 4.30
CA TYR A 63 1.63 -15.46 3.26
C TYR A 63 2.14 -14.13 2.72
N GLU A 64 2.25 -14.03 1.40
CA GLU A 64 2.64 -12.78 0.73
C GLU A 64 1.46 -12.24 -0.10
N ALA A 65 0.93 -11.10 0.35
CA ALA A 65 -0.02 -10.33 -0.43
C ALA A 65 0.74 -9.47 -1.46
N ILE A 66 1.13 -10.07 -2.59
CA ILE A 66 1.75 -9.29 -3.67
C ILE A 66 0.63 -8.59 -4.45
N ILE A 67 0.42 -7.30 -4.15
CA ILE A 67 -0.46 -6.45 -4.95
C ILE A 67 0.34 -5.92 -6.13
N ARG A 68 0.07 -6.48 -7.30
CA ARG A 68 0.57 -5.97 -8.57
C ARG A 68 -0.47 -5.00 -9.12
N ILE A 69 -0.12 -3.72 -9.20
CA ILE A 69 -0.93 -2.73 -9.91
C ILE A 69 -0.52 -2.81 -11.38
N ASN A 70 -1.43 -3.32 -12.20
CA ASN A 70 -1.37 -3.20 -13.66
C ASN A 70 -2.56 -2.36 -14.13
N SER A 71 -2.65 -2.15 -15.45
CA SER A 71 -3.73 -1.38 -16.08
C SER A 71 -5.15 -1.92 -15.77
N GLN A 72 -5.28 -3.16 -15.30
CA GLN A 72 -6.55 -3.78 -14.86
C GLN A 72 -6.79 -3.78 -13.35
N SER A 73 -5.81 -3.39 -12.51
CA SER A 73 -5.94 -3.48 -11.06
C SER A 73 -7.05 -2.53 -10.55
N GLY A 74 -8.10 -3.14 -9.99
CA GLY A 74 -9.37 -2.49 -9.68
C GLY A 74 -9.33 -1.37 -8.63
N LYS A 75 -10.50 -0.73 -8.44
CA LYS A 75 -10.78 0.52 -7.68
C LYS A 75 -10.23 0.65 -6.25
N GLY A 76 -9.65 -0.40 -5.66
CA GLY A 76 -9.20 -0.44 -4.26
C GLY A 76 -7.74 -0.82 -4.02
N GLY A 77 -6.98 -1.23 -5.05
CA GLY A 77 -5.63 -1.77 -4.87
C GLY A 77 -4.63 -0.75 -4.30
N ILE A 78 -4.61 0.46 -4.86
CA ILE A 78 -3.64 1.51 -4.50
C ILE A 78 -3.87 2.02 -3.07
N ALA A 79 -5.13 2.30 -2.72
CA ALA A 79 -5.48 2.77 -1.38
C ALA A 79 -5.16 1.72 -0.31
N TYR A 80 -5.42 0.45 -0.61
CA TYR A 80 -5.05 -0.64 0.28
C TYR A 80 -3.54 -0.77 0.45
N ILE A 81 -2.76 -0.69 -0.63
CA ILE A 81 -1.28 -0.74 -0.55
C ILE A 81 -0.75 0.36 0.37
N LEU A 82 -1.18 1.60 0.14
CA LEU A 82 -0.73 2.74 0.95
C LEU A 82 -1.14 2.61 2.42
N GLN A 83 -2.31 2.05 2.69
CA GLN A 83 -2.75 1.76 4.05
C GLN A 83 -1.92 0.62 4.70
N ALA A 84 -1.74 -0.49 4.00
CA ALA A 84 -1.11 -1.69 4.53
C ALA A 84 0.41 -1.52 4.74
N ASP A 85 1.09 -0.93 3.76
CA ASP A 85 2.56 -0.85 3.76
C ASP A 85 3.06 0.46 4.41
N TYR A 86 2.25 1.53 4.40
CA TYR A 86 2.66 2.86 4.85
C TYR A 86 1.72 3.49 5.89
N GLY A 87 0.63 2.82 6.27
CA GLY A 87 -0.33 3.35 7.27
C GLY A 87 -1.16 4.54 6.79
N LEU A 88 -1.18 4.83 5.49
CA LEU A 88 -1.85 6.00 4.93
C LEU A 88 -3.32 5.71 4.62
N ASN A 89 -4.21 6.25 5.44
CA ASN A 89 -5.66 6.18 5.23
C ASN A 89 -6.14 7.36 4.39
N LEU A 90 -6.19 7.19 3.07
CA LEU A 90 -6.60 8.26 2.16
C LEU A 90 -8.12 8.50 2.19
N PRO A 91 -8.58 9.78 2.22
CA PRO A 91 -9.99 10.12 1.99
C PRO A 91 -10.47 9.65 0.61
N ARG A 92 -11.78 9.38 0.48
CA ARG A 92 -12.34 8.76 -0.73
C ARG A 92 -12.03 9.51 -2.03
N ASN A 93 -12.08 10.84 -2.01
CA ASN A 93 -11.82 11.64 -3.20
C ASN A 93 -10.34 11.54 -3.62
N LEU A 94 -9.42 11.60 -2.65
CA LEU A 94 -7.98 11.45 -2.89
C LEU A 94 -7.63 10.05 -3.41
N GLN A 95 -8.33 9.01 -2.98
CA GLN A 95 -8.16 7.66 -3.54
C GLN A 95 -8.50 7.61 -5.03
N VAL A 96 -9.55 8.33 -5.46
CA VAL A 96 -9.99 8.36 -6.86
C VAL A 96 -8.98 9.11 -7.72
N GLU A 97 -8.59 10.31 -7.29
CA GLU A 97 -7.60 11.14 -7.99
C GLU A 97 -6.25 10.42 -8.10
N PHE A 98 -5.72 9.94 -6.98
CA PHE A 98 -4.42 9.27 -6.99
C PHE A 98 -4.42 7.97 -7.80
N ARG A 99 -5.56 7.28 -7.86
CA ARG A 99 -5.72 6.12 -8.73
C ARG A 99 -5.57 6.48 -10.20
N GLU A 100 -6.22 7.54 -10.67
CA GLU A 100 -6.12 7.97 -12.06
C GLU A 100 -4.68 8.29 -12.46
N ILE A 101 -3.94 8.96 -11.55
CA ILE A 101 -2.53 9.29 -11.77
C ILE A 101 -1.67 8.03 -11.91
N ILE A 102 -1.77 7.09 -10.97
CA ILE A 102 -1.01 5.83 -11.02
C ILE A 102 -1.39 4.98 -12.23
N GLN A 103 -2.67 4.97 -12.62
CA GLN A 103 -3.12 4.27 -13.83
C GLN A 103 -2.45 4.83 -15.09
N ASN A 104 -2.42 6.15 -15.24
CA ASN A 104 -1.74 6.79 -16.39
C ASN A 104 -0.25 6.42 -16.45
N ILE A 105 0.46 6.45 -15.31
CA ILE A 105 1.87 6.04 -15.25
C ILE A 105 2.04 4.58 -15.69
N THR A 106 1.17 3.69 -15.19
CA THR A 106 1.21 2.25 -15.50
C THR A 106 0.92 1.99 -16.99
N ASP A 107 -0.02 2.74 -17.57
CA ASP A 107 -0.41 2.63 -18.98
C ASP A 107 0.69 3.15 -19.92
N GLU A 108 1.38 4.24 -19.55
CA GLU A 108 2.50 4.80 -20.31
C GLU A 108 3.75 3.91 -20.25
N GLU A 109 4.09 3.39 -19.08
CA GLU A 109 5.28 2.57 -18.89
C GLU A 109 5.09 1.11 -19.32
N GLY A 110 3.84 0.65 -19.42
CA GLY A 110 3.49 -0.74 -19.74
C GLY A 110 4.00 -1.76 -18.72
N LYS A 111 4.31 -1.32 -17.50
CA LYS A 111 4.93 -2.12 -16.44
C LYS A 111 4.14 -2.01 -15.15
N GLU A 112 4.16 -3.09 -14.38
CA GLU A 112 3.59 -3.10 -13.04
C GLU A 112 4.40 -2.19 -12.10
N LEU A 113 3.72 -1.38 -11.29
CA LEU A 113 4.36 -0.50 -10.32
C LEU A 113 4.48 -1.19 -8.95
N PRO A 114 5.69 -1.27 -8.37
CA PRO A 114 5.87 -1.81 -7.02
C PRO A 114 5.32 -0.83 -5.97
N SER A 115 4.92 -1.36 -4.80
CA SER A 115 4.39 -0.59 -3.67
C SER A 115 5.26 0.62 -3.30
N LYS A 116 6.60 0.42 -3.24
CA LYS A 116 7.56 1.48 -3.00
C LYS A 116 7.45 2.64 -3.99
N ARG A 117 7.30 2.33 -5.28
CA ARG A 117 7.19 3.36 -6.31
C ARG A 117 5.88 4.13 -6.18
N ILE A 118 4.77 3.44 -5.91
CA ILE A 118 3.47 4.07 -5.66
C ILE A 118 3.57 5.05 -4.47
N HIS A 119 4.26 4.66 -3.40
CA HIS A 119 4.48 5.57 -2.27
C HIS A 119 5.38 6.76 -2.62
N GLU A 120 6.46 6.55 -3.38
CA GLU A 120 7.30 7.65 -3.86
C GLU A 120 6.52 8.66 -4.70
N GLU A 121 5.66 8.19 -5.61
CA GLU A 121 4.76 9.06 -6.38
C GLU A 121 3.82 9.86 -5.48
N PHE A 122 3.23 9.22 -4.47
CA PHE A 122 2.38 9.89 -3.49
C PHE A 122 3.14 11.01 -2.75
N GLN A 123 4.36 10.72 -2.29
CA GLN A 123 5.20 11.70 -1.60
C GLN A 123 5.55 12.88 -2.51
N GLN A 124 5.93 12.62 -3.76
CA GLN A 124 6.28 13.67 -4.71
C GLN A 124 5.10 14.58 -5.05
N LEU A 125 3.91 14.01 -5.24
CA LEU A 125 2.72 14.77 -5.66
C LEU A 125 2.09 15.58 -4.53
N TYR A 126 2.05 15.04 -3.31
CA TYR A 126 1.27 15.63 -2.23
C TYR A 126 2.09 16.15 -1.06
N VAL A 127 3.29 15.61 -0.82
CA VAL A 127 4.06 15.90 0.39
C VAL A 127 5.28 16.78 0.10
N THR A 128 6.25 16.25 -0.63
CA THR A 128 7.53 16.94 -0.86
C THR A 128 7.45 17.99 -1.94
N GLN A 129 6.63 17.76 -2.97
CA GLN A 129 6.37 18.66 -4.10
C GLN A 129 7.63 19.47 -4.52
N PRO A 130 8.71 18.82 -4.97
CA PRO A 130 10.02 19.46 -5.14
C PRO A 130 9.98 20.66 -6.11
N ASN A 131 9.07 20.59 -7.09
CA ASN A 131 8.84 21.58 -8.13
C ASN A 131 7.66 22.52 -7.81
N ALA A 132 7.17 22.54 -6.57
CA ALA A 132 6.09 23.45 -6.17
C ALA A 132 6.55 24.91 -6.28
N ARG A 133 5.67 25.74 -6.86
CA ARG A 133 5.81 27.20 -6.87
C ARG A 133 5.89 27.76 -5.45
N ILE A 134 4.95 27.37 -4.60
CA ILE A 134 4.85 27.84 -3.21
C ILE A 134 5.38 26.77 -2.28
N LYS A 135 6.31 27.12 -1.38
CA LYS A 135 6.77 26.23 -0.31
C LYS A 135 6.56 26.90 1.04
N PHE A 136 6.06 26.12 1.99
CA PHE A 136 5.90 26.54 3.37
C PHE A 136 7.26 26.50 4.09
N VAL A 137 7.62 27.59 4.78
CA VAL A 137 8.86 27.68 5.58
C VAL A 137 8.52 27.62 7.07
N ASP A 138 7.78 28.60 7.57
CA ASP A 138 7.38 28.68 8.97
C ASP A 138 6.09 29.49 9.14
N HIS A 139 5.48 29.45 10.33
CA HIS A 139 4.42 30.36 10.71
C HIS A 139 4.43 30.66 12.21
N HIS A 140 3.98 31.87 12.56
CA HIS A 140 3.66 32.26 13.92
C HIS A 140 2.18 32.60 14.04
N THR A 141 1.57 32.19 15.16
CA THR A 141 0.15 32.45 15.43
C THR A 141 -0.04 33.04 16.81
N MET A 142 -0.78 34.16 16.89
CA MET A 142 -1.13 34.81 18.16
C MET A 142 -2.65 34.97 18.29
N PRO A 143 -3.22 34.88 19.50
CA PRO A 143 -4.62 35.23 19.73
C PRO A 143 -4.89 36.70 19.39
N ASP A 144 -6.03 36.99 18.80
CA ASP A 144 -6.47 38.37 18.58
C ASP A 144 -6.97 38.95 19.92
N PRO A 145 -6.37 40.04 20.44
CA PRO A 145 -6.78 40.64 21.70
C PRO A 145 -8.16 41.31 21.63
N GLU A 146 -8.64 41.70 20.45
CA GLU A 146 -9.93 42.39 20.28
C GLU A 146 -11.09 41.46 19.97
N GLN A 147 -10.81 40.30 19.35
CA GLN A 147 -11.84 39.32 18.98
C GLN A 147 -11.56 37.94 19.57
N LYS A 148 -12.33 37.60 20.62
CA LYS A 148 -12.27 36.28 21.25
C LYS A 148 -12.57 35.17 20.23
N GLY A 149 -11.63 34.24 20.07
CA GLY A 149 -11.73 33.12 19.13
C GLY A 149 -11.07 33.38 17.77
N ARG A 150 -10.64 34.62 17.47
CA ARG A 150 -9.84 34.93 16.29
C ARG A 150 -8.35 34.76 16.61
N ARG A 151 -7.59 34.28 15.62
CA ARG A 151 -6.12 34.20 15.67
C ARG A 151 -5.53 34.97 14.49
N ILE A 152 -4.44 35.67 14.74
CA ILE A 152 -3.62 36.32 13.72
C ILE A 152 -2.49 35.36 13.38
N MET A 153 -2.32 35.07 12.09
CA MET A 153 -1.26 34.20 11.57
C MET A 153 -0.35 35.00 10.64
N THR A 154 0.95 34.87 10.84
CA THR A 154 1.99 35.30 9.90
C THR A 154 2.71 34.04 9.42
N ALA A 155 2.79 33.83 8.12
CA ALA A 155 3.49 32.69 7.53
C ALA A 155 4.62 33.17 6.62
N GLU A 156 5.73 32.47 6.66
CA GLU A 156 6.84 32.60 5.73
C GLU A 156 6.71 31.52 4.66
N ILE A 157 6.68 31.95 3.40
CA ILE A 157 6.59 31.09 2.23
C ILE A 157 7.63 31.54 1.20
N THR A 158 8.13 30.61 0.39
CA THR A 158 8.91 30.93 -0.81
C THR A 158 8.03 30.79 -2.05
N ASP A 159 8.16 31.70 -3.01
CA ASP A 159 7.51 31.66 -4.34
C ASP A 159 8.59 31.59 -5.43
N ASN A 160 8.80 30.40 -6.01
CA ASN A 160 9.87 30.08 -6.97
C ASN A 160 11.32 30.17 -6.45
N GLY A 161 11.53 29.95 -5.15
CA GLY A 161 12.85 30.01 -4.50
C GLY A 161 13.06 31.34 -3.80
#